data_AF-T0RSU2-F1
#
_entry.id   AF-T0RSU2-F1
#
_cell.length_a   1.000
_cell.length_b   1.000
_cell.length_c   1.000
_cell.angle_alpha   90.00
_cell.angle_beta   90.00
_cell.angle_gamma   90.00
#
_symmetry.space_group_name_H-M   'P 1'
#
loop_
_entity.id
_entity.type
_entity.pdbx_description
1 polymer ?
#
loop_
_entity_poly.entity_id
_entity_poly.type
_entity_poly.pdbx_seq_one_letter_code
_entity_poly.pdbx_strand_id
1 'polypeptide(L)' 'MLQQEISPLTGIIAEDLVVIDFGEHEGKSVLEVNDTNPEFYDYLLEKKNDGKCTIRRAKNKTFYLYVTNTLM' A
#
# COMPACT_ATOMS: atom_id res chain seq x y z
N MET A 1 -16.55 21.31 -0.87
CA MET A 1 -16.77 19.85 -0.99
C MET A 1 -15.50 19.22 -0.49
N LEU A 2 -15.51 18.60 0.70
CA LEU A 2 -14.35 17.88 1.21
C LEU A 2 -14.23 16.62 0.37
N GLN A 3 -13.44 16.70 -0.70
CA GLN A 3 -12.94 15.55 -1.41
C GLN A 3 -12.22 14.76 -0.32
N GLN A 4 -12.86 13.69 0.18
CA GLN A 4 -12.25 12.77 1.14
C GLN A 4 -10.85 12.52 0.62
N GLU A 5 -9.82 12.82 1.40
CA GLU A 5 -8.42 12.74 0.95
C GLU A 5 -8.12 11.26 0.69
N ILE A 6 -8.43 10.82 -0.53
CA ILE A 6 -8.28 9.46 -0.98
C ILE A 6 -6.77 9.27 -1.13
N SER A 7 -6.14 8.50 -0.24
CA SER A 7 -4.73 8.17 -0.38
C SER A 7 -4.53 7.54 -1.77
N PRO A 8 -3.60 8.05 -2.58
CA PRO A 8 -3.51 7.68 -3.99
C PRO A 8 -3.10 6.22 -4.17
N LEU A 9 -2.50 5.61 -3.13
CA LEU A 9 -2.18 4.19 -3.09
C LEU A 9 -3.32 3.33 -2.52
N THR A 10 -3.79 3.67 -1.32
CA THR A 10 -4.66 2.83 -0.48
C THR A 10 -6.14 3.20 -0.58
N GLY A 11 -6.45 4.29 -1.26
CA GLY A 11 -7.80 4.75 -1.50
C GLY A 11 -8.42 5.36 -0.24
N ILE A 12 -9.53 4.77 0.19
CA ILE A 12 -10.28 5.15 1.40
C ILE A 12 -9.67 4.59 2.69
N ILE A 13 -8.56 3.83 2.59
CA ILE A 13 -7.92 3.15 3.71
C ILE A 13 -6.73 3.99 4.17
N ALA A 14 -6.62 4.24 5.47
CA ALA A 14 -5.47 4.94 6.05
C ALA A 14 -4.18 4.14 5.83
N GLU A 15 -3.13 4.80 5.31
CA GLU A 15 -1.83 4.19 4.98
C GLU A 15 -1.10 3.62 6.20
N ASP A 16 -1.36 4.17 7.39
CA ASP A 16 -0.88 3.63 8.67
C ASP A 16 -1.41 2.20 8.95
N LEU A 17 -2.63 1.90 8.52
CA LEU A 17 -3.25 0.60 8.72
C LEU A 17 -2.85 -0.42 7.65
N VAL A 18 -2.23 0.03 6.57
CA VAL A 18 -1.83 -0.81 5.44
C VAL A 18 -0.38 -1.22 5.63
N VAL A 19 -0.15 -2.50 5.90
CA VAL A 19 1.15 -3.12 6.09
C VAL A 19 1.57 -3.84 4.83
N ILE A 20 2.85 -3.74 4.49
CA ILE A 20 3.43 -4.43 3.35
C ILE A 20 3.72 -5.88 3.77
N ASP A 21 3.23 -6.84 2.99
CA ASP A 21 3.38 -8.29 3.27
C ASP A 21 4.38 -8.96 2.31
N PHE A 22 5.27 -8.18 1.70
CA PHE A 22 6.23 -8.67 0.71
C PHE A 22 7.50 -7.82 0.67
N GLY A 23 8.59 -8.42 0.17
CA GLY A 23 9.87 -7.74 -0.03
C GLY A 23 10.63 -7.50 1.28
N GLU A 24 11.55 -6.54 1.27
CA GLU A 24 12.38 -6.20 2.43
C GLU A 24 11.63 -5.36 3.49
N HIS A 25 10.49 -4.78 3.11
CA HIS A 25 9.64 -3.95 3.96
C HIS A 25 8.46 -4.73 4.56
N GLU A 26 8.52 -6.06 4.52
CA GLU A 26 7.52 -6.94 5.14
C GLU A 26 7.31 -6.57 6.62
N GLY A 27 6.05 -6.33 7.01
CA GLY A 27 5.67 -5.93 8.36
C GLY A 27 5.70 -4.43 8.64
N LYS A 28 6.15 -3.59 7.69
CA LYS A 28 6.08 -2.12 7.82
C LYS A 28 4.81 -1.55 7.22
N SER A 29 4.26 -0.51 7.84
CA SER A 29 3.13 0.22 7.28
C SER A 29 3.55 1.05 6.06
N VAL A 30 2.64 1.24 5.10
CA VAL A 30 2.85 2.09 3.91
C VAL A 30 3.29 3.50 4.33
N LEU A 31 2.74 4.02 5.43
CA LEU A 31 3.15 5.31 6.00
C LEU A 31 4.63 5.31 6.42
N GLU A 32 5.08 4.29 7.14
CA GLU A 32 6.49 4.14 7.55
C GLU A 32 7.41 3.94 6.35
N VAL A 33 6.95 3.20 5.34
CA VAL A 33 7.71 2.99 4.11
C VAL A 33 7.82 4.29 3.32
N ASN A 34 6.78 5.13 3.30
CA ASN A 34 6.86 6.45 2.68
C ASN A 34 7.88 7.37 3.38
N ASP A 35 7.93 7.33 4.72
CA ASP A 35 8.91 8.11 5.50
C ASP A 35 10.35 7.58 5.33
N THR A 36 10.52 6.26 5.39
CA THR A 36 11.85 5.64 5.31
C THR A 36 12.39 5.45 3.89
N ASN A 37 11.52 5.19 2.92
CA ASN A 37 11.87 4.87 1.52
C ASN A 37 10.78 5.37 0.56
N PRO A 38 10.77 6.67 0.24
CA PRO A 38 9.80 7.26 -0.69
C PRO A 38 9.86 6.65 -2.10
N GLU A 39 11.02 6.15 -2.54
CA GLU A 39 11.15 5.42 -3.82
C GLU A 39 10.29 4.15 -3.85
N PHE A 40 10.20 3.44 -2.74
CA PHE A 40 9.36 2.26 -2.65
C PHE A 40 7.88 2.64 -2.68
N TYR A 41 7.51 3.75 -2.03
CA TYR A 41 6.15 4.28 -2.11
C TYR A 41 5.75 4.62 -3.55
N ASP A 42 6.65 5.25 -4.32
CA ASP A 42 6.41 5.56 -5.74
C ASP A 42 6.23 4.29 -6.58
N TYR A 43 7.06 3.27 -6.33
CA TYR A 43 6.90 1.95 -6.95
C TYR A 43 5.53 1.32 -6.64
N LEU A 44 5.06 1.40 -5.38
CA LEU A 44 3.73 0.92 -5.01
C LEU A 44 2.64 1.68 -5.79
N LEU A 45 2.81 2.98 -5.98
CA LEU A 45 1.88 3.84 -6.70
C LEU A 45 1.81 3.46 -8.18
N GLU A 46 2.95 3.15 -8.79
CA GLU A 46 3.01 2.63 -10.16
C GLU A 46 2.29 1.29 -10.26
N LYS A 47 2.55 0.35 -9.33
CA LYS A 47 1.86 -0.96 -9.28
C LYS A 47 0.36 -0.83 -9.05
N LYS A 48 -0.06 0.20 -8.31
CA LYS A 48 -1.48 0.51 -8.11
C LYS A 48 -2.12 0.98 -9.42
N ASN A 49 -1.44 1.86 -10.16
CA ASN A 49 -1.89 2.30 -11.49
C ASN A 49 -1.95 1.15 -12.50
N ASP A 50 -1.01 0.22 -12.41
CA ASP A 50 -0.98 -1.00 -13.23
C ASP A 50 -2.07 -2.02 -12.84
N GLY A 51 -2.80 -1.78 -11.74
CA GLY A 51 -3.82 -2.70 -11.22
C GLY A 51 -3.25 -3.94 -10.53
N LYS A 52 -1.95 -3.93 -10.21
CA LYS A 52 -1.22 -5.02 -9.55
C LYS A 52 -1.24 -4.94 -8.02
N CYS A 53 -1.74 -3.86 -7.43
CA CYS A 53 -1.89 -3.74 -5.97
C CYS A 53 -3.24 -4.31 -5.47
N THR A 54 -3.18 -5.29 -4.58
CA THR A 54 -4.32 -5.88 -3.87
C THR A 54 -4.20 -5.61 -2.38
N ILE A 55 -5.23 -5.04 -1.76
CA ILE A 55 -5.26 -4.81 -0.32
C ILE A 55 -6.26 -5.78 0.30
N ARG A 56 -5.82 -6.58 1.28
CA ARG A 56 -6.68 -7.48 2.03
C ARG A 56 -6.79 -7.04 3.48
N ARG A 57 -8.01 -7.03 4.00
CA ARG A 57 -8.26 -6.73 5.41
C ARG A 57 -8.09 -7.99 6.26
N ALA A 58 -7.29 -7.92 7.31
CA ALA A 58 -7.18 -8.96 8.33
C ALA A 58 -8.15 -8.74 9.49
N LYS A 59 -8.32 -9.79 10.31
CA LYS A 59 -9.18 -9.76 11.51
C LYS A 59 -8.73 -8.73 12.55
N ASN A 60 -7.47 -8.31 12.52
CA ASN A 60 -6.86 -7.40 13.49
C ASN A 60 -7.02 -5.90 13.13
N LYS A 61 -7.95 -5.55 12.23
CA LYS A 61 -8.10 -4.19 11.64
C LYS A 61 -6.90 -3.69 10.83
N THR A 62 -5.83 -4.47 10.73
CA THR A 62 -4.72 -4.26 9.81
C THR A 62 -5.12 -4.66 8.39
N PHE A 63 -4.57 -3.98 7.41
CA PHE A 63 -4.70 -4.29 6.00
C PHE A 63 -3.34 -4.72 5.49
N TYR A 64 -3.28 -5.79 4.72
CA TYR A 64 -2.06 -6.27 4.08
C TYR A 64 -2.10 -5.90 2.62
N LEU A 65 -1.09 -5.17 2.16
CA LEU A 65 -0.91 -4.80 0.77
C LEU A 65 -0.02 -5.84 0.09
N TYR A 66 -0.59 -6.42 -0.96
CA TYR A 66 0.01 -7.41 -1.83
C TYR A 66 0.23 -6.78 -3.20
N VAL A 67 1.43 -6.94 -3.75
CA VAL A 67 1.70 -6.61 -5.15
C VAL A 67 1.77 -7.90 -5.94
N THR A 68 0.79 -8.11 -6.81
CA THR A 68 0.76 -9.22 -7.75
C THR A 68 1.72 -8.89 -8.89
N ASN A 69 2.95 -9.39 -8.82
CA ASN A 69 3.86 -9.28 -9.95
C ASN A 69 3.49 -10.36 -10.97
N THR A 70 2.55 -10.06 -11.87
CA THR A 70 2.30 -10.92 -13.03
C THR A 70 3.52 -10.80 -13.94
N LEU A 71 4.51 -11.66 -13.71
CA LEU A 71 5.56 -11.98 -14.68
C LEU A 71 4.86 -12.65 -15.86
N MET A 72 4.56 -11.87 -16.91
CA MET A 72 4.28 -12.39 -18.25
C MET A 72 5.56 -12.33 -19.08
#